data_AF-A0A168G0Z7-F1
#
_entry.id   AF-A0A168G0Z7-F1
#
_cell.length_a   1.000
_cell.length_b   1.000
_cell.length_c   1.000
_cell.angle_alpha   90.00
_cell.angle_beta   90.00
_cell.angle_gamma   90.00
#
_symmetry.space_group_name_H-M   'P 1'
#
loop_
_entity.id
_entity.type
_entity.pdbx_description
1 polymer ?
#
loop_
_entity_poly.entity_id
_entity_poly.type
_entity_poly.pdbx_seq_one_letter_code
_entity_poly.pdbx_strand_id
1 'polypeptide(L)'
;MRKLLAAVTIGALLSGGSLAVTATSATAAPVSTTVAAKKVVPKVTIKKIPTKRAPYGGKATVKPRVAVVGVVSVKSKTLTVKKKSTGKTVVKKAKKARLAPGTYKVTTKVRFQRYDSVTRQALGGVKTKTRTQTLVVKKGKRPSSTAPINVDDCPGWAPIKGNQSGIYHVPGGRWYDVTNPEECFTTESAAVNAGYRASKNG
;
A
#
# COMPACT_ATOMS: atom_id res chain seq x y z
N MET A 1 -9.39 -41.70 -48.49
CA MET A 1 -8.24 -42.63 -48.62
C MET A 1 -7.73 -42.87 -47.20
N ARG A 2 -8.13 -43.92 -46.47
CA ARG A 2 -7.68 -45.33 -46.57
C ARG A 2 -6.15 -45.47 -46.66
N LYS A 3 -5.55 -45.98 -45.57
CA LYS A 3 -4.30 -46.78 -45.40
C LYS A 3 -3.90 -46.63 -43.90
N LEU A 4 -3.43 -47.64 -43.16
CA LEU A 4 -3.27 -49.07 -43.42
C LEU A 4 -3.23 -49.80 -42.05
N LEU A 5 -3.66 -51.07 -41.98
CA LEU A 5 -3.35 -51.93 -40.84
C LEU A 5 -1.89 -52.41 -40.93
N ALA A 6 -1.28 -52.71 -39.79
CA ALA A 6 -0.22 -53.71 -39.68
C ALA A 6 -0.36 -54.45 -38.35
N ALA A 7 -0.61 -55.75 -38.42
CA ALA A 7 -0.55 -56.68 -37.28
C ALA A 7 0.46 -57.77 -37.65
N VAL A 8 1.30 -58.18 -36.69
CA VAL A 8 2.17 -59.36 -36.81
C VAL A 8 2.12 -60.12 -35.49
N THR A 9 1.95 -61.43 -35.59
CA THR A 9 1.72 -62.41 -34.52
C THR A 9 2.93 -63.33 -34.28
N ILE A 10 2.77 -64.22 -33.28
CA ILE A 10 3.63 -65.36 -32.87
C ILE A 10 4.88 -64.95 -32.04
N GLY A 11 5.17 -65.51 -30.86
CA GLY A 11 4.37 -66.35 -29.94
C GLY A 11 5.01 -67.71 -29.58
N ALA A 12 5.12 -68.03 -28.27
CA ALA A 12 5.62 -69.33 -27.78
C ALA A 12 5.06 -69.68 -26.39
N LEU A 13 4.70 -70.96 -26.19
CA LEU A 13 4.33 -71.55 -24.90
C LEU A 13 5.60 -71.85 -24.08
N LEU A 14 5.48 -71.91 -22.74
CA LEU A 14 5.90 -73.08 -21.96
C LEU A 14 5.33 -73.07 -20.53
N SER A 15 5.07 -74.28 -20.06
CA SER A 15 4.34 -74.72 -18.87
C SER A 15 4.96 -74.43 -17.49
N GLY A 16 4.11 -74.37 -16.47
CA GLY A 16 4.44 -74.39 -15.04
C GLY A 16 3.72 -73.27 -14.30
N GLY A 17 2.91 -73.47 -13.26
CA GLY A 17 2.74 -74.64 -12.41
C GLY A 17 2.63 -74.15 -10.96
N SER A 18 1.64 -74.67 -10.22
CA SER A 18 1.47 -74.51 -8.77
C SER A 18 0.81 -73.22 -8.21
N LEU A 19 -0.36 -73.48 -7.60
CA LEU A 19 -0.81 -73.00 -6.29
C LEU A 19 -1.24 -71.54 -6.12
N ALA A 20 -2.56 -71.43 -6.04
CA ALA A 20 -3.34 -70.36 -5.45
C ALA A 20 -2.75 -69.70 -4.20
N VAL A 21 -2.70 -68.37 -4.22
CA VAL A 21 -3.00 -67.56 -3.05
C VAL A 21 -4.15 -66.64 -3.43
N THR A 22 -5.34 -66.87 -2.87
CA THR A 22 -6.48 -65.96 -2.99
C THR A 22 -6.23 -64.71 -2.13
N ALA A 23 -5.37 -63.82 -2.63
CA ALA A 23 -5.30 -62.46 -2.12
C ALA A 23 -6.54 -61.71 -2.63
N THR A 24 -7.59 -61.69 -1.82
CA THR A 24 -8.78 -60.87 -2.06
C THR A 24 -8.34 -59.41 -2.09
N SER A 25 -8.10 -58.89 -3.29
CA SER A 25 -7.74 -57.49 -3.50
C SER A 25 -8.95 -56.65 -3.09
N ALA A 26 -8.90 -56.12 -1.87
CA ALA A 26 -9.77 -55.03 -1.48
C ALA A 26 -9.46 -53.85 -2.40
N THR A 27 -10.22 -53.75 -3.50
CA THR A 27 -10.24 -52.61 -4.39
C THR A 27 -10.74 -51.43 -3.58
N ALA A 28 -9.79 -50.73 -2.95
CA ALA A 28 -10.02 -49.41 -2.38
C ALA A 28 -10.55 -48.54 -3.52
N ALA A 29 -11.88 -48.37 -3.56
CA ALA A 29 -12.53 -47.56 -4.55
C ALA A 29 -11.86 -46.18 -4.54
N PRO A 30 -11.49 -45.60 -5.70
CA PRO A 30 -10.99 -44.25 -5.72
C PRO A 30 -12.13 -43.35 -5.26
N VAL A 31 -12.14 -43.03 -3.96
CA VAL A 31 -12.99 -42.01 -3.34
C VAL A 31 -12.62 -40.68 -3.97
N SER A 32 -13.24 -40.47 -5.14
CA SER A 32 -13.18 -39.27 -5.93
C SER A 32 -13.89 -38.20 -5.13
N THR A 33 -13.17 -37.67 -4.15
CA THR A 33 -13.48 -36.45 -3.41
C THR A 33 -13.42 -35.31 -4.41
N THR A 34 -14.47 -35.24 -5.22
CA THR A 34 -14.83 -34.09 -6.03
C THR A 34 -15.25 -33.00 -5.06
N VAL A 35 -14.25 -32.42 -4.38
CA VAL A 35 -14.38 -31.20 -3.59
C VAL A 35 -14.85 -30.15 -4.57
N ALA A 36 -16.18 -29.97 -4.66
CA ALA A 36 -16.82 -29.07 -5.59
C ALA A 36 -16.30 -27.66 -5.31
N ALA A 37 -15.31 -27.23 -6.09
CA ALA A 37 -14.54 -26.03 -5.84
C ALA A 37 -15.49 -24.83 -5.84
N LYS A 38 -15.83 -24.35 -4.63
CA LYS A 38 -16.94 -23.44 -4.39
C LYS A 38 -16.81 -22.20 -5.27
N LYS A 39 -17.62 -22.12 -6.32
CA LYS A 39 -17.47 -21.18 -7.45
C LYS A 39 -17.28 -19.75 -6.94
N VAL A 40 -16.06 -19.23 -7.08
CA VAL A 40 -15.67 -17.95 -6.47
C VAL A 40 -16.35 -16.80 -7.19
N VAL A 41 -17.44 -16.28 -6.61
CA VAL A 41 -18.23 -15.19 -7.20
C VAL A 41 -17.36 -13.94 -7.35
N PRO A 42 -17.11 -13.45 -8.59
CA PRO A 42 -16.22 -12.33 -8.82
C PRO A 42 -16.77 -11.02 -8.26
N LYS A 43 -16.00 -10.37 -7.37
CA LYS A 43 -16.44 -9.23 -6.55
C LYS A 43 -15.39 -8.14 -6.48
N VAL A 44 -15.83 -6.88 -6.64
CA VAL A 44 -15.00 -5.69 -6.45
C VAL A 44 -15.51 -4.90 -5.24
N THR A 45 -14.58 -4.54 -4.34
CA THR A 45 -14.89 -3.80 -3.11
C THR A 45 -13.93 -2.62 -2.95
N ILE A 46 -14.46 -1.40 -2.95
CA ILE A 46 -13.67 -0.20 -2.66
C ILE A 46 -13.46 -0.12 -1.15
N LYS A 47 -12.20 -0.29 -0.70
CA LYS A 47 -11.84 -0.27 0.73
C LYS A 47 -11.77 1.19 1.24
N LYS A 48 -11.89 1.37 2.56
CA LYS A 48 -11.61 2.65 3.22
C LYS A 48 -10.15 3.05 2.94
N ILE A 49 -9.94 4.31 2.55
CA ILE A 49 -8.59 4.89 2.50
C ILE A 49 -8.25 5.32 3.93
N PRO A 50 -7.17 4.82 4.54
CA PRO A 50 -6.79 5.21 5.89
C PRO A 50 -6.34 6.67 5.90
N THR A 51 -6.51 7.32 7.06
CA THR A 51 -5.91 8.63 7.36
C THR A 51 -4.43 8.63 6.96
N LYS A 52 -3.99 9.70 6.29
CA LYS A 52 -2.58 9.88 5.91
C LYS A 52 -1.97 11.02 6.70
N ARG A 53 -0.65 10.95 6.92
CA ARG A 53 0.14 12.08 7.39
C ARG A 53 0.92 12.64 6.20
N ALA A 54 0.91 13.95 6.00
CA ALA A 54 1.82 14.60 5.06
C ALA A 54 3.20 14.79 5.72
N PRO A 55 4.30 14.93 4.95
CA PRO A 55 5.55 15.46 5.50
C PRO A 55 5.36 16.92 5.99
N TYR A 56 6.28 17.43 6.80
CA TYR A 56 6.28 18.86 7.16
C TYR A 56 6.37 19.73 5.91
N GLY A 57 5.66 20.87 5.89
CA GLY A 57 5.51 21.73 4.70
C GLY A 57 4.82 21.13 3.46
N GLY A 58 4.65 19.80 3.38
CA GLY A 58 4.33 19.11 2.12
C GLY A 58 2.92 18.53 1.99
N LYS A 59 2.77 17.64 1.01
CA LYS A 59 1.48 17.04 0.58
C LYS A 59 1.55 15.51 0.65
N ALA A 60 0.52 14.88 1.21
CA ALA A 60 0.39 13.43 1.26
C ALA A 60 -0.13 12.86 -0.08
N THR A 61 0.44 11.74 -0.54
CA THR A 61 -0.04 11.04 -1.74
C THR A 61 -1.15 10.05 -1.39
N VAL A 62 -2.29 10.18 -2.08
CA VAL A 62 -3.48 9.36 -1.92
C VAL A 62 -3.76 8.60 -3.22
N LYS A 63 -3.96 7.28 -3.10
CA LYS A 63 -4.33 6.37 -4.19
C LYS A 63 -5.65 5.66 -3.85
N PRO A 64 -6.50 5.27 -4.82
CA PRO A 64 -7.75 4.58 -4.54
C PRO A 64 -7.49 3.15 -4.07
N ARG A 65 -8.06 2.75 -2.93
CA ARG A 65 -7.95 1.37 -2.40
C ARG A 65 -9.11 0.50 -2.87
N VAL A 66 -8.80 -0.60 -3.56
CA VAL A 66 -9.78 -1.53 -4.13
C VAL A 66 -9.31 -2.96 -3.88
N ALA A 67 -10.20 -3.81 -3.38
CA ALA A 67 -10.06 -5.26 -3.32
C ALA A 67 -10.77 -5.89 -4.52
N VAL A 68 -10.22 -6.99 -5.02
CA VAL A 68 -10.78 -7.82 -6.08
C VAL A 68 -10.75 -9.26 -5.57
N VAL A 69 -11.81 -10.02 -5.84
CA VAL A 69 -11.96 -11.45 -5.54
C VAL A 69 -12.51 -12.11 -6.81
N GLY A 70 -12.06 -13.32 -7.14
CA GLY A 70 -12.40 -14.01 -8.39
C GLY A 70 -11.82 -13.31 -9.64
N VAL A 71 -12.25 -13.77 -10.82
CA VAL A 71 -11.72 -13.28 -12.10
C VAL A 71 -12.40 -11.97 -12.51
N VAL A 72 -11.64 -10.87 -12.49
CA VAL A 72 -12.12 -9.52 -12.82
C VAL A 72 -11.06 -8.70 -13.54
N SER A 73 -11.43 -8.07 -14.67
CA SER A 73 -10.61 -7.04 -15.33
C SER A 73 -11.01 -5.64 -14.86
N VAL A 74 -10.13 -4.93 -14.15
CA VAL A 74 -10.37 -3.55 -13.70
C VAL A 74 -10.00 -2.57 -14.82
N LYS A 75 -11.01 -2.16 -15.60
CA LYS A 75 -10.86 -1.26 -16.76
C LYS A 75 -10.46 0.16 -16.36
N SER A 76 -10.94 0.69 -15.23
CA SER A 76 -10.43 1.97 -14.70
C SER A 76 -10.62 2.11 -13.20
N LYS A 77 -9.76 2.92 -12.57
CA LYS A 77 -9.76 3.21 -11.13
C LYS A 77 -9.36 4.67 -10.94
N THR A 78 -10.33 5.53 -10.63
CA THR A 78 -10.12 6.98 -10.52
C THR A 78 -10.68 7.55 -9.23
N LEU A 79 -10.15 8.71 -8.83
CA LEU A 79 -10.59 9.49 -7.69
C LEU A 79 -10.96 10.92 -8.10
N THR A 80 -11.99 11.44 -7.45
CA THR A 80 -12.34 12.87 -7.42
C THR A 80 -12.31 13.32 -5.96
N VAL A 81 -11.69 14.45 -5.67
CA VAL A 81 -11.45 14.96 -4.31
C VAL A 81 -11.95 16.39 -4.21
N LYS A 82 -12.80 16.65 -3.20
CA LYS A 82 -13.22 17.99 -2.79
C LYS A 82 -12.70 18.30 -1.39
N LYS A 83 -12.27 19.54 -1.12
CA LYS A 83 -12.05 20.01 0.27
C LYS A 83 -13.40 19.96 1.00
N LYS A 84 -13.45 19.45 2.24
CA LYS A 84 -14.71 19.42 3.01
C LYS A 84 -15.08 20.83 3.51
N SER A 85 -14.10 21.66 3.87
CA SER A 85 -14.31 23.02 4.37
C SER A 85 -14.91 23.97 3.34
N THR A 86 -14.40 23.97 2.10
CA THR A 86 -14.81 24.95 1.07
C THR A 86 -15.59 24.34 -0.10
N GLY A 87 -15.87 23.04 -0.10
CA GLY A 87 -16.48 22.32 -1.23
C GLY A 87 -15.62 22.23 -2.51
N LYS A 88 -14.56 23.04 -2.65
CA LYS A 88 -13.73 23.19 -3.85
C LYS A 88 -13.15 21.84 -4.30
N THR A 89 -13.33 21.52 -5.58
CA THR A 89 -12.71 20.36 -6.21
C THR A 89 -11.21 20.60 -6.34
N VAL A 90 -10.40 19.72 -5.75
CA VAL A 90 -8.94 19.78 -5.82
C VAL A 90 -8.40 18.86 -6.92
N VAL A 91 -9.07 17.73 -7.15
CA VAL A 91 -8.68 16.73 -8.16
C VAL A 91 -9.94 16.09 -8.75
N LYS A 92 -9.98 15.87 -10.06
CA LYS A 92 -11.11 15.25 -10.79
C LYS A 92 -10.60 14.11 -11.67
N LYS A 93 -11.25 12.93 -11.64
CA LYS A 93 -10.95 11.76 -12.49
C LYS A 93 -9.49 11.23 -12.46
N ALA A 94 -8.66 11.54 -11.46
CA ALA A 94 -7.24 11.17 -11.46
C ALA A 94 -6.94 9.73 -10.96
N LYS A 95 -5.75 9.19 -11.25
CA LYS A 95 -5.26 7.90 -10.70
C LYS A 95 -4.63 8.04 -9.30
N LYS A 96 -4.17 9.25 -8.93
CA LYS A 96 -3.55 9.62 -7.64
C LYS A 96 -3.85 11.10 -7.32
N ALA A 97 -3.78 11.50 -6.05
CA ALA A 97 -3.86 12.90 -5.63
C ALA A 97 -2.72 13.24 -4.65
N ARG A 98 -2.16 14.44 -4.74
CA ARG A 98 -1.27 15.02 -3.72
C ARG A 98 -2.07 16.06 -2.92
N LEU A 99 -2.39 15.76 -1.67
CA LEU A 99 -3.27 16.57 -0.83
C LEU A 99 -2.47 17.22 0.31
N ALA A 100 -2.67 18.53 0.52
CA ALA A 100 -2.17 19.21 1.71
C ALA A 100 -2.89 18.69 2.98
N PRO A 101 -2.37 18.96 4.19
CA PRO A 101 -3.11 18.72 5.43
C PRO A 101 -4.54 19.30 5.38
N GLY A 102 -5.50 18.59 5.98
CA GLY A 102 -6.92 18.97 5.99
C GLY A 102 -7.87 17.80 5.72
N THR A 103 -9.16 18.13 5.65
CA THR A 103 -10.26 17.15 5.51
C THR A 103 -10.90 17.23 4.13
N TYR A 104 -11.12 16.07 3.51
CA TYR A 104 -11.55 15.94 2.12
C TYR A 104 -12.72 14.97 1.97
N LYS A 105 -13.63 15.24 1.03
CA LYS A 105 -14.58 14.25 0.49
C LYS A 105 -13.93 13.60 -0.73
N VAL A 106 -13.62 12.30 -0.64
CA VAL A 106 -12.98 11.50 -1.70
C VAL A 106 -13.99 10.54 -2.29
N THR A 107 -14.29 10.70 -3.58
CA THR A 107 -15.13 9.79 -4.37
C THR A 107 -14.25 8.94 -5.26
N THR A 108 -14.18 7.63 -5.00
CA THR A 108 -13.52 6.66 -5.86
C THR A 108 -14.53 6.04 -6.83
N LYS A 109 -14.24 6.04 -8.12
CA LYS A 109 -15.01 5.33 -9.17
C LYS A 109 -14.13 4.22 -9.77
N VAL A 110 -14.70 3.02 -9.90
CA VAL A 110 -14.04 1.85 -10.48
C VAL A 110 -14.94 1.27 -11.58
N ARG A 111 -14.41 1.13 -12.80
CA ARG A 111 -15.05 0.37 -13.88
C ARG A 111 -14.39 -1.01 -13.96
N PHE A 112 -15.19 -2.06 -14.02
CA PHE A 112 -14.69 -3.44 -13.99
C PHE A 112 -15.57 -4.40 -14.79
N GLN A 113 -14.95 -5.40 -15.38
CA GLN A 113 -15.59 -6.52 -16.06
C GLN A 113 -15.40 -7.78 -15.22
N ARG A 114 -16.48 -8.52 -14.96
CA ARG A 114 -16.42 -9.82 -14.27
C ARG A 114 -16.35 -10.94 -15.29
N TYR A 115 -15.71 -12.04 -14.93
CA TYR A 115 -15.62 -13.24 -15.76
C TYR A 115 -15.91 -14.47 -14.95
N ASP A 116 -16.41 -15.51 -15.59
CA ASP A 116 -16.52 -16.83 -14.99
C ASP A 116 -15.13 -17.34 -14.57
N SER A 117 -15.03 -17.97 -13.41
CA SER A 117 -13.75 -18.51 -12.92
C SER A 117 -13.27 -19.71 -13.73
N VAL A 118 -14.20 -20.47 -14.32
CA VAL A 118 -13.94 -21.68 -15.11
C VAL A 118 -13.90 -21.32 -16.59
N THR A 119 -15.03 -20.87 -17.17
CA THR A 119 -15.13 -20.68 -18.63
C THR A 119 -14.46 -19.41 -19.15
N ARG A 120 -14.02 -18.51 -18.25
CA ARG A 120 -13.46 -17.18 -18.57
C ARG A 120 -14.36 -16.28 -19.42
N GLN A 121 -15.62 -16.66 -19.65
CA GLN A 121 -16.61 -15.85 -20.36
C GLN A 121 -17.03 -14.63 -19.52
N ALA A 122 -17.44 -13.55 -20.19
CA ALA A 122 -17.81 -12.31 -19.53
C ALA A 122 -19.17 -12.42 -18.79
N LEU A 123 -19.17 -12.22 -17.48
CA LEU A 123 -20.38 -12.21 -16.64
C LEU A 123 -21.12 -10.86 -16.74
N GLY A 124 -21.77 -10.66 -17.90
CA GLY A 124 -22.47 -9.44 -18.30
C GLY A 124 -21.54 -8.33 -18.81
N GLY A 125 -22.06 -7.13 -19.05
CA GLY A 125 -21.25 -5.97 -19.45
C GLY A 125 -20.50 -5.26 -18.32
N VAL A 126 -19.66 -4.29 -18.68
CA VAL A 126 -18.76 -3.55 -17.76
C VAL A 126 -19.56 -2.81 -16.70
N LYS A 127 -19.38 -3.19 -15.43
CA LYS A 127 -20.05 -2.56 -14.29
C LYS A 127 -19.21 -1.43 -13.70
N THR A 128 -19.88 -0.48 -13.05
CA THR A 128 -19.24 0.63 -12.33
C THR A 128 -19.60 0.56 -10.86
N LYS A 129 -18.61 0.71 -9.97
CA LYS A 129 -18.82 0.86 -8.53
C LYS A 129 -18.21 2.17 -8.07
N THR A 130 -18.94 2.89 -7.22
CA THR A 130 -18.52 4.17 -6.67
C THR A 130 -18.57 4.11 -5.15
N ARG A 131 -17.62 4.74 -4.46
CA ARG A 131 -17.66 4.94 -3.01
C ARG A 131 -17.18 6.35 -2.69
N THR A 132 -18.00 7.10 -1.97
CA THR A 132 -17.63 8.40 -1.39
C THR A 132 -17.32 8.21 0.09
N GLN A 133 -16.26 8.85 0.57
CA GLN A 133 -15.86 8.79 1.97
C GLN A 133 -15.08 10.05 2.39
N THR A 134 -15.11 10.36 3.69
CA THR A 134 -14.25 11.39 4.27
C THR A 134 -12.84 10.85 4.43
N LEU A 135 -11.84 11.65 4.04
CA LEU A 135 -10.42 11.39 4.27
C LEU A 135 -9.82 12.57 5.04
N VAL A 136 -9.08 12.27 6.11
CA VAL A 136 -8.26 13.25 6.82
C VAL A 136 -6.80 13.07 6.42
N VAL A 137 -6.14 14.19 6.12
CA VAL A 137 -4.70 14.28 5.97
C VAL A 137 -4.15 15.07 7.16
N LYS A 138 -3.49 14.40 8.10
CA LYS A 138 -2.83 15.02 9.26
C LYS A 138 -1.57 15.76 8.81
N LYS A 139 -1.25 16.88 9.47
CA LYS A 139 0.03 17.61 9.31
C LYS A 139 1.21 16.70 9.72
N GLY A 140 2.36 16.87 9.09
CA GLY A 140 3.61 16.24 9.52
C GLY A 140 4.02 16.72 10.92
N LYS A 141 4.75 15.89 11.65
CA LYS A 141 5.55 16.39 12.79
C LYS A 141 6.61 17.34 12.20
N ARG A 142 6.96 18.40 12.92
CA ARG A 142 8.19 19.16 12.61
C ARG A 142 9.40 18.21 12.71
N PRO A 143 10.45 18.41 11.91
CA PRO A 143 11.73 17.75 12.15
C PRO A 143 12.29 18.22 13.52
N SER A 144 13.29 17.51 14.04
CA SER A 144 13.99 17.85 15.28
C SER A 144 14.95 19.03 15.13
N SER A 145 15.41 19.29 13.91
CA SER A 145 16.29 20.39 13.56
C SER A 145 16.00 20.99 12.18
N THR A 146 16.70 22.08 11.86
CA THR A 146 16.65 22.82 10.59
C THR A 146 17.92 23.66 10.44
N ALA A 147 18.27 24.03 9.22
CA ALA A 147 19.16 25.18 8.99
C ALA A 147 18.52 26.47 9.56
N PRO A 148 19.33 27.46 9.94
CA PRO A 148 18.86 28.78 10.37
C PRO A 148 18.14 29.55 9.23
N ILE A 149 17.47 30.65 9.57
CA ILE A 149 16.81 31.51 8.56
C ILE A 149 17.82 32.47 7.92
N ASN A 150 18.71 33.02 8.73
CA ASN A 150 19.78 33.93 8.34
C ASN A 150 21.04 33.57 9.16
N VAL A 151 22.07 34.43 9.16
CA VAL A 151 23.36 34.15 9.82
C VAL A 151 23.29 34.12 11.36
N ASP A 152 22.27 34.75 11.97
CA ASP A 152 22.16 34.91 13.42
C ASP A 152 20.86 34.30 14.01
N ASP A 153 19.83 34.03 13.20
CA ASP A 153 18.49 33.63 13.65
C ASP A 153 18.08 32.19 13.32
N CYS A 154 17.59 31.52 14.36
CA CYS A 154 16.82 30.30 14.21
C CYS A 154 15.32 30.61 14.01
N PRO A 155 14.58 29.78 13.24
CA PRO A 155 13.13 29.93 13.15
C PRO A 155 12.50 29.66 14.53
N GLY A 156 11.54 30.48 14.97
CA GLY A 156 10.90 30.35 16.30
C GLY A 156 10.13 29.05 16.58
N TRP A 157 10.20 28.03 15.71
CA TRP A 157 9.76 26.67 16.00
C TRP A 157 10.89 25.69 16.33
N ALA A 158 12.14 26.09 16.08
CA ALA A 158 13.37 25.40 16.43
C ALA A 158 14.37 26.43 16.99
N PRO A 159 14.08 27.06 18.14
CA PRO A 159 14.78 28.26 18.57
C PRO A 159 16.18 28.00 19.15
N ILE A 160 16.57 26.75 19.41
CA ILE A 160 17.85 26.46 20.08
C ILE A 160 18.99 26.53 19.05
N LYS A 161 19.91 27.47 19.25
CA LYS A 161 21.03 27.75 18.34
C LYS A 161 22.20 26.81 18.62
N GLY A 162 22.51 25.89 17.71
CA GLY A 162 23.75 25.10 17.72
C GLY A 162 24.81 25.76 16.84
N ASN A 163 26.00 26.04 17.38
CA ASN A 163 27.10 26.67 16.64
C ASN A 163 28.19 25.68 16.20
N GLN A 164 29.11 26.13 15.34
CA GLN A 164 30.21 25.32 14.80
C GLN A 164 31.09 24.65 15.88
N SER A 165 31.16 25.21 17.10
CA SER A 165 31.92 24.64 18.22
C SER A 165 31.21 23.45 18.92
N GLY A 166 30.09 22.96 18.38
CA GLY A 166 29.30 21.89 18.98
C GLY A 166 28.59 22.31 20.27
N ILE A 167 28.32 23.61 20.44
CA ILE A 167 27.62 24.16 21.61
C ILE A 167 26.22 24.58 21.21
N TYR A 168 25.21 24.16 21.98
CA TYR A 168 23.85 24.69 21.87
C TYR A 168 23.57 25.77 22.91
N HIS A 169 22.79 26.77 22.49
CA HIS A 169 22.38 27.93 23.27
C HIS A 169 20.86 28.02 23.28
N VAL A 170 20.28 28.26 24.45
CA VAL A 170 18.83 28.35 24.66
C VAL A 170 18.36 29.81 24.72
N PRO A 171 17.12 30.13 24.30
CA PRO A 171 16.59 31.49 24.41
C PRO A 171 16.62 32.02 25.85
N GLY A 172 17.02 33.28 25.99
CA GLY A 172 17.26 33.92 27.30
C GLY A 172 18.65 33.66 27.88
N GLY A 173 19.45 32.82 27.22
CA GLY A 173 20.78 32.49 27.70
C GLY A 173 21.86 33.52 27.40
N ARG A 174 22.92 33.58 28.22
CA ARG A 174 23.88 34.72 28.25
C ARG A 174 24.53 35.03 26.89
N TRP A 175 24.71 34.00 26.06
CA TRP A 175 25.37 34.06 24.75
C TRP A 175 24.40 33.89 23.58
N TYR A 176 23.10 33.72 23.83
CA TYR A 176 22.12 33.35 22.82
C TYR A 176 22.00 34.40 21.70
N ASP A 177 21.89 35.68 22.04
CA ASP A 177 21.67 36.75 21.05
C ASP A 177 22.90 37.00 20.16
N VAL A 178 24.11 36.74 20.67
CA VAL A 178 25.38 36.88 19.95
C VAL A 178 25.90 35.56 19.34
N THR A 179 25.10 34.49 19.40
CA THR A 179 25.45 33.21 18.78
C THR A 179 24.94 33.15 17.35
N ASN A 180 25.86 32.84 16.44
CA ASN A 180 25.58 32.51 15.04
C ASN A 180 25.31 30.99 14.94
N PRO A 181 24.07 30.56 14.64
CA PRO A 181 23.71 29.15 14.50
C PRO A 181 24.16 28.55 13.17
N GLU A 182 24.70 27.34 13.21
CA GLU A 182 24.88 26.43 12.06
C GLU A 182 23.66 25.49 11.93
N GLU A 183 23.12 25.04 13.05
CA GLU A 183 21.92 24.19 13.11
C GLU A 183 20.98 24.65 14.24
N CYS A 184 19.68 24.59 13.97
CA CYS A 184 18.62 25.08 14.85
C CYS A 184 17.72 23.95 15.32
N PHE A 185 17.53 23.79 16.63
CA PHE A 185 16.88 22.63 17.24
C PHE A 185 15.53 22.94 17.89
N THR A 186 14.60 21.98 17.84
CA THR A 186 13.27 22.10 18.46
C THR A 186 13.28 21.93 19.98
N THR A 187 14.26 21.22 20.52
CA THR A 187 14.40 20.88 21.94
C THR A 187 15.88 20.66 22.26
N GLU A 188 16.29 20.85 23.51
CA GLU A 188 17.68 20.62 23.93
C GLU A 188 18.10 19.16 23.70
N SER A 189 17.20 18.21 23.99
CA SER A 189 17.40 16.80 23.65
C SER A 189 17.63 16.57 22.14
N ALA A 190 17.06 17.38 21.24
CA ALA A 190 17.37 17.26 19.81
C ALA A 190 18.80 17.73 19.48
N ALA A 191 19.30 18.78 20.15
CA ALA A 191 20.68 19.24 20.02
C ALA A 191 21.66 18.21 20.61
N VAL A 192 21.39 17.67 21.79
CA VAL A 192 22.19 16.60 22.43
C VAL A 192 22.23 15.34 21.57
N ASN A 193 21.09 14.91 21.02
CA ASN A 193 21.03 13.77 20.08
C ASN A 193 21.77 14.03 18.75
N ALA A 194 22.03 15.30 18.41
CA ALA A 194 22.84 15.71 17.26
C ALA A 194 24.34 15.91 17.62
N GLY A 195 24.74 15.66 18.88
CA GLY A 195 26.12 15.76 19.34
C GLY A 195 26.51 17.10 19.99
N TYR A 196 25.57 18.02 20.16
CA TYR A 196 25.84 19.33 20.77
C TYR A 196 25.77 19.25 22.30
N ARG A 197 26.68 19.95 22.99
CA ARG A 197 26.65 20.13 24.45
C ARG A 197 26.09 21.50 24.83
N ALA A 198 25.59 21.64 26.05
CA ALA A 198 25.06 22.92 26.54
C ALA A 198 26.15 24.01 26.60
N SER A 199 25.73 25.26 26.43
CA SER A 199 26.49 26.44 26.85
C SER A 199 26.80 26.36 28.35
N LYS A 200 28.04 26.66 28.75
CA LYS A 200 28.48 26.57 30.16
C LYS A 200 27.73 27.53 31.08
N ASN A 201 27.23 28.64 30.54
CA ASN A 201 26.59 29.72 31.28
C ASN A 201 25.14 29.93 30.82
N GLY A 202 24.47 28.84 30.41
CA GLY A 202 23.06 28.79 29.99
C GLY A 202 22.70 29.87 29.00
#